data_AF-A0A355WNY7-F1
#
_entry.id   AF-A0A355WNY7-F1
#
_cell.length_a   1.000
_cell.length_b   1.000
_cell.length_c   1.000
_cell.angle_alpha   90.00
_cell.angle_beta   90.00
_cell.angle_gamma   90.00
#
_symmetry.space_group_name_H-M   'P 1'
#
loop_
_entity.id
_entity.type
_entity.pdbx_description
1 polymer ?
#
loop_
_entity_poly.entity_id
_entity_poly.type
_entity_poly.pdbx_seq_one_letter_code
_entity_poly.pdbx_strand_id
1 'polypeptide(L)' 'NRYRYSNPEFDAAIVAAASIFDPDARELALKDAAAIAARDTATVPLYFQALSWASKVGVDFTPRRDERTLAMGARPAN' A
#
# COMPACT_ATOMS: atom_id res chain seq x y z
N ASN A 1 -14.21 -5.14 -2.46
CA ASN A 1 -13.54 -5.42 -1.18
C ASN A 1 -13.83 -6.87 -0.77
N ARG A 2 -12.81 -7.72 -0.49
CA ARG A 2 -12.98 -9.14 -0.09
C ARG A 2 -13.23 -9.30 1.43
N TYR A 3 -12.99 -8.24 2.21
CA TYR A 3 -13.13 -8.23 3.68
C TYR A 3 -14.53 -7.87 4.18
N ARG A 4 -15.46 -7.46 3.30
CA ARG A 4 -16.84 -7.03 3.63
C ARG A 4 -16.96 -5.95 4.72
N TYR A 5 -15.87 -5.36 5.18
CA TYR A 5 -15.84 -4.21 6.07
C TYR A 5 -16.57 -3.03 5.44
N SER A 6 -17.43 -2.37 6.22
CA SER A 6 -18.20 -1.19 5.85
C SER A 6 -18.40 -0.34 7.10
N ASN A 7 -17.96 0.92 7.03
CA ASN A 7 -18.09 1.87 8.12
C ASN A 7 -18.30 3.26 7.48
N PRO A 8 -19.49 3.87 7.64
CA PRO A 8 -19.83 5.13 6.96
C PRO A 8 -18.96 6.31 7.42
N GLU A 9 -18.45 6.29 8.65
CA GLU A 9 -17.53 7.31 9.17
C GLU A 9 -16.17 7.22 8.45
N PHE A 10 -15.64 6.00 8.32
CA PHE A 10 -14.42 5.74 7.56
C PHE A 10 -14.58 6.14 6.09
N ASP A 11 -15.70 5.74 5.46
CA ASP A 11 -15.97 6.05 4.05
C ASP A 11 -16.03 7.57 3.81
N ALA A 12 -16.72 8.31 4.69
CA ALA A 12 -16.79 9.77 4.62
C ALA A 12 -15.40 10.41 4.80
N ALA A 13 -14.59 9.92 5.74
CA ALA A 13 -13.24 10.44 5.98
C ALA A 13 -12.32 10.23 4.77
N ILE A 14 -12.37 9.06 4.13
CA ILE A 14 -11.58 8.77 2.91
C ILE A 14 -12.00 9.68 1.75
N VAL A 15 -13.31 9.87 1.53
CA VAL A 15 -13.83 10.74 0.45
C VAL A 15 -13.39 12.19 0.68
N ALA A 16 -13.45 12.67 1.91
CA ALA A 16 -12.98 14.02 2.25
C ALA A 16 -11.46 14.17 2.00
N ALA A 17 -10.65 13.22 2.49
CA ALA A 17 -9.20 13.24 2.31
C ALA A 17 -8.78 13.22 0.83
N ALA A 18 -9.50 12.48 -0.02
CA ALA A 18 -9.24 12.40 -1.46
C ALA A 18 -9.40 13.75 -2.19
N SER A 19 -10.13 14.69 -1.61
CA SER A 19 -10.37 16.02 -2.18
C SER A 19 -9.34 17.07 -1.74
N ILE A 20 -8.38 16.72 -0.88
CA ILE A 20 -7.38 17.65 -0.34
C ILE A 20 -6.13 17.67 -1.24
N PHE A 21 -5.80 18.85 -1.76
CA PHE A 21 -4.61 19.05 -2.61
C PHE A 21 -3.32 19.20 -1.81
N ASP A 22 -3.36 19.96 -0.72
CA ASP A 22 -2.22 20.18 0.17
C ASP A 22 -1.72 18.83 0.76
N PRO A 23 -0.44 18.48 0.58
CA PRO A 23 0.08 17.18 1.02
C PRO A 23 0.00 16.96 2.53
N ASP A 24 0.33 17.97 3.34
CA ASP A 24 0.42 17.84 4.79
C ASP A 24 -0.97 17.72 5.41
N ALA A 25 -1.91 18.55 4.95
CA ALA A 25 -3.31 18.45 5.33
C ALA A 25 -3.93 17.11 4.90
N ARG A 26 -3.60 16.61 3.71
CA ARG A 26 -4.07 15.30 3.24
C ARG A 26 -3.49 14.17 4.08
N GLU A 27 -2.21 14.24 4.44
CA GLU A 27 -1.57 13.24 5.30
C GLU A 27 -2.25 13.18 6.68
N LEU A 28 -2.54 14.33 7.28
CA LEU A 28 -3.26 14.39 8.55
C LEU A 28 -4.65 13.76 8.45
N ALA A 29 -5.43 14.13 7.42
CA ALA A 29 -6.76 13.56 7.20
C ALA A 29 -6.72 12.03 6.96
N LEU A 30 -5.71 11.53 6.25
CA LEU A 30 -5.52 10.10 6.04
C LEU A 30 -5.12 9.36 7.32
N LYS A 31 -4.34 10.00 8.22
CA LYS A 31 -4.03 9.43 9.54
C LYS A 31 -5.29 9.30 10.39
N ASP A 32 -6.17 10.29 10.36
CA ASP A 32 -7.45 10.24 11.08
C ASP A 32 -8.35 9.11 10.55
N ALA A 33 -8.47 8.98 9.22
CA ALA A 33 -9.18 7.88 8.60
C ALA A 33 -8.59 6.51 8.96
N ALA A 34 -7.26 6.38 8.96
CA ALA A 34 -6.57 5.16 9.38
C ALA A 34 -6.85 4.82 10.86
N ALA A 35 -6.97 5.83 11.72
CA ALA A 35 -7.29 5.63 13.13
C ALA A 35 -8.71 5.08 13.34
N ILE A 36 -9.69 5.48 12.51
CA ILE A 36 -11.04 4.89 12.52
C ILE A 36 -10.97 3.39 12.20
N ALA A 37 -10.32 3.03 11.08
CA ALA A 37 -10.18 1.64 10.65
C ALA A 37 -9.40 0.77 11.67
N ALA A 38 -8.39 1.35 12.33
CA ALA A 38 -7.63 0.66 13.36
C ALA A 38 -8.48 0.39 14.62
N ARG A 39 -9.27 1.37 15.08
CA ARG A 39 -10.18 1.19 16.22
C ARG A 39 -11.26 0.15 15.94
N ASP A 40 -11.78 0.12 14.71
CA ASP A 40 -12.80 -0.83 14.28
C ASP A 40 -12.21 -2.20 13.88
N THR A 41 -10.89 -2.40 14.04
CA THR A 41 -10.18 -3.64 13.69
C THR A 41 -10.53 -4.09 12.26
N ALA A 42 -10.59 -3.14 11.32
CA ALA A 42 -10.97 -3.40 9.92
C ALA A 42 -10.07 -4.43 9.24
N THR A 43 -8.83 -4.57 9.72
CA THR A 43 -7.87 -5.60 9.34
C THR A 43 -6.92 -5.85 10.51
N VAL A 44 -6.44 -7.10 10.66
CA VAL A 44 -5.40 -7.47 11.63
C VAL A 44 -4.14 -7.84 10.85
N PRO A 45 -3.14 -6.93 10.74
CA PRO A 45 -1.87 -7.26 10.10
C PRO A 45 -1.12 -8.32 10.91
N LEU A 46 -0.65 -9.38 10.27
CA LEU A 46 0.13 -10.44 10.93
C LEU A 46 1.63 -10.17 10.90
N TYR A 47 2.14 -9.72 9.76
CA TYR A 47 3.54 -9.38 9.54
C TYR A 47 3.69 -8.53 8.27
N PHE A 48 4.85 -7.88 8.11
CA PHE A 48 5.28 -7.31 6.85
C PHE A 48 6.17 -8.30 6.11
N GLN A 49 5.77 -8.71 4.91
CA GLN A 49 6.52 -9.70 4.15
C GLN A 49 7.86 -9.11 3.67
N ALA A 50 8.96 -9.77 4.04
CA ALA A 50 10.26 -9.50 3.45
C ALA A 50 10.34 -10.18 2.08
N LEU A 51 10.56 -9.40 1.03
CA LEU A 51 10.57 -9.89 -0.34
C LEU A 51 12.02 -10.01 -0.83
N SER A 52 12.34 -11.14 -1.47
CA SER A 52 13.67 -11.40 -2.03
C SER A 52 13.54 -11.91 -3.46
N TRP A 53 14.45 -11.47 -4.33
CA TRP A 53 14.56 -11.93 -5.71
C TRP A 53 15.96 -12.48 -5.95
N ALA A 54 16.04 -13.48 -6.82
CA ALA A 54 17.29 -13.95 -7.39
C ALA A 54 17.15 -13.94 -8.91
N SER A 55 18.22 -13.54 -9.59
CA SER A 55 18.31 -13.55 -11.04
C SER A 55 19.50 -14.39 -11.49
N LYS A 56 19.46 -14.80 -12.76
CA LYS A 56 20.62 -15.44 -13.40
C LYS A 56 21.78 -14.43 -13.47
N VAL A 57 23.01 -14.93 -13.38
CA VAL A 57 24.21 -14.15 -13.72
C VAL A 57 24.06 -13.48 -15.09
N GLY A 58 24.34 -12.18 -15.17
CA GLY A 58 24.14 -11.38 -16.38
C GLY A 58 22.77 -10.69 -16.46
N VAL A 59 21.90 -10.83 -15.45
CA VAL A 59 20.61 -10.16 -15.38
C VAL A 59 20.47 -9.42 -14.05
N ASP A 60 20.32 -8.10 -14.12
CA ASP A 60 19.89 -7.29 -12.98
C ASP A 60 18.36 -7.22 -12.95
N PHE A 61 17.77 -7.52 -11.79
CA PHE A 61 16.31 -7.43 -11.60
C PHE A 61 15.96 -6.36 -10.55
N THR A 62 15.08 -5.43 -10.91
CA THR A 62 14.59 -4.39 -10.00
C THR A 62 13.33 -4.88 -9.27
N PRO A 63 13.41 -5.14 -7.95
CA PRO A 63 12.28 -5.65 -7.18
C PRO A 63 11.17 -4.61 -7.00
N ARG A 64 9.95 -5.08 -6.73
CA ARG A 64 8.76 -4.23 -6.55
C ARG A 64 8.04 -4.53 -5.24
N ARG A 65 7.51 -3.49 -4.59
CA ARG A 65 6.73 -3.61 -3.35
C ARG A 65 5.35 -4.26 -3.54
N ASP A 66 4.86 -4.33 -4.77
CA ASP A 66 3.62 -5.02 -5.12
C ASP A 66 3.81 -6.51 -5.43
N GLU A 67 5.02 -7.05 -5.15
CA GLU A 67 5.40 -8.46 -5.30
C GLU A 67 5.39 -9.00 -6.74
N ARG A 68 5.11 -8.14 -7.73
CA ARG A 68 5.02 -8.60 -9.12
C ARG A 68 6.40 -8.83 -9.72
N THR A 69 6.60 -10.01 -10.30
CA THR A 69 7.77 -10.32 -11.13
C THR A 69 7.42 -10.08 -12.60
N LEU A 70 7.85 -8.94 -13.15
CA LEU A 70 7.55 -8.52 -14.52
C LEU A 70 8.83 -8.45 -15.37
N ALA A 71 8.73 -8.76 -16.66
CA ALA A 71 9.85 -8.66 -17.60
C ALA A 71 10.50 -7.26 -17.62
N MET A 72 9.70 -6.22 -17.38
CA MET A 72 10.12 -4.82 -17.38
C MET A 72 11.05 -4.46 -16.21
N GLY A 73 11.11 -5.31 -15.19
CA GLY A 73 12.07 -5.18 -14.10
C GLY A 73 13.43 -5.78 -14.41
N ALA A 74 13.59 -6.54 -15.50
CA ALA A 74 14.83 -7.20 -15.87
C ALA A 74 15.63 -6.37 -16.89
N ARG A 75 16.94 -6.26 -16.67
CA ARG A 75 17.91 -5.69 -17.62
C ARG A 75 19.20 -6.50 -17.65
N PRO A 76 19.99 -6.47 -18.72
CA PRO A 76 21.35 -7.01 -18.69
C PRO A 76 22.13 -6.41 -17.51
N ALA A 77 22.83 -7.26 -16.77
CA ALA A 77 23.79 -6.82 -15.77
C ALA A 77 25.05 -6.32 -16.49
N ASN A 78 25.63 -5.23 -16.00
CA ASN A 78 26.88 -4.67 -16.52
C ASN A 78 28.09 -5.48 -16.04
#